data_AF-A0A4R6EF47-F1
#
_entry.id   AF-A0A4R6EF47-F1
#
_cell.length_a   1.000
_cell.length_b   1.000
_cell.length_c   1.000
_cell.angle_alpha   90.00
_cell.angle_beta   90.00
_cell.angle_gamma   90.00
#
_symmetry.space_group_name_H-M   'P 1'
#
loop_
_entity.id
_entity.type
_entity.pdbx_description
1 polymer ?
#
loop_
_entity_poly.entity_id
_entity_poly.type
_entity_poly.pdbx_seq_one_letter_code
_entity_poly.pdbx_strand_id
1 'polypeptide(L)'
;MSEAADQALIQTEAAPPPQDLQPPFDTLPRIGEFRGHTLVWLLDQHKSPAVREALMAFWSSHGAIADAASAWRRTFEVGVVALDPRGQIVGVTSVYIDHLAFDGQPYWFFRTFVRPRSRVIGMMPAMFQGTFARLALDYAGEPGAPVGIAAVTENPKLDTPAGNRIYHRIGLRLLGTNPRGLRVWRRLFADASP
;
A
#
# COMPACT_ATOMS: atom_id res chain seq x y z
N MET A 1 -40.28 -1.43 -33.61
CA MET A 1 -40.55 -0.73 -32.33
C MET A 1 -40.09 -1.65 -31.22
N SER A 2 -39.01 -1.44 -30.46
CA SER A 2 -38.08 -0.33 -30.30
C SER A 2 -36.74 -0.94 -29.85
N GLU A 3 -35.78 -0.96 -30.78
CA GLU A 3 -34.34 -0.97 -30.53
C GLU A 3 -33.97 0.50 -30.28
N ALA A 4 -33.37 0.84 -29.11
CA ALA A 4 -32.63 2.08 -28.80
C ALA A 4 -32.92 2.68 -27.40
N ALA A 5 -32.79 1.92 -26.31
CA ALA A 5 -32.86 2.51 -24.96
C ALA A 5 -31.88 1.94 -23.92
N ASP A 6 -30.83 1.21 -24.33
CA ASP A 6 -29.92 0.57 -23.36
C ASP A 6 -28.43 0.71 -23.72
N GLN A 7 -28.05 1.87 -24.27
CA GLN A 7 -26.65 2.26 -24.49
C GLN A 7 -26.42 3.70 -24.04
N ALA A 8 -26.35 3.92 -22.73
CA ALA A 8 -25.78 5.15 -22.17
C ALA A 8 -25.36 4.96 -20.70
N LEU A 9 -24.53 3.95 -20.40
CA LEU A 9 -23.74 3.99 -19.17
C LEU A 9 -22.40 4.65 -19.50
N ILE A 10 -22.37 5.95 -19.18
CA ILE A 10 -21.25 6.86 -19.31
C ILE A 10 -19.98 6.20 -18.73
N GLN A 11 -19.08 5.80 -19.63
CA GLN A 11 -17.68 5.64 -19.29
C GLN A 11 -17.13 7.04 -19.06
N THR A 12 -17.19 7.52 -17.81
CA THR A 12 -16.38 8.68 -17.44
C THR A 12 -14.94 8.19 -17.42
N GLU A 13 -14.29 8.27 -18.57
CA GLU A 13 -12.86 8.18 -18.69
C GLU A 13 -12.29 9.32 -17.85
N ALA A 14 -11.84 9.02 -16.64
CA ALA A 14 -11.12 9.99 -15.82
C ALA A 14 -9.98 10.52 -16.67
N ALA A 15 -9.95 11.84 -16.87
CA ALA A 15 -8.95 12.50 -17.69
C ALA A 15 -7.56 11.96 -17.33
N PRO A 16 -6.69 11.69 -18.32
CA PRO A 16 -5.31 11.31 -18.02
C PRO A 16 -4.73 12.37 -17.07
N PRO A 17 -3.97 11.96 -16.03
CA PRO A 17 -3.36 12.91 -15.12
C PRO A 17 -2.55 13.92 -15.94
N PRO A 18 -2.56 15.22 -15.56
CA PRO A 18 -1.80 16.26 -16.25
C PRO A 18 -0.37 15.80 -16.50
N GLN A 19 0.12 15.94 -17.73
CA GLN A 19 1.44 15.48 -18.16
C GLN A 19 2.59 16.15 -17.36
N ASP A 20 2.33 17.30 -16.76
CA ASP A 20 3.31 18.08 -15.96
C ASP A 20 3.47 17.56 -14.52
N LEU A 21 2.70 16.56 -14.11
CA LEU A 21 2.83 15.86 -12.84
C LEU A 21 3.48 14.49 -13.06
N GLN A 22 4.61 14.43 -13.74
CA GLN A 22 5.53 13.30 -13.59
C GLN A 22 6.36 13.54 -12.31
N PRO A 23 5.96 12.97 -11.16
CA PRO A 23 6.71 13.13 -9.93
C PRO A 23 8.16 12.65 -10.08
N PRO A 24 9.11 13.30 -9.41
CA PRO A 24 10.53 12.96 -9.50
C PRO A 24 10.84 11.71 -8.66
N PHE A 25 10.21 10.58 -8.98
CA PHE A 25 10.50 9.32 -8.30
C PHE A 25 11.83 8.70 -8.75
N ASP A 26 12.40 9.17 -9.86
CA ASP A 26 13.65 8.66 -10.43
C ASP A 26 14.87 8.90 -9.52
N THR A 27 14.78 9.84 -8.60
CA THR A 27 15.84 10.14 -7.61
C THR A 27 15.69 9.33 -6.32
N LEU A 28 14.60 8.59 -6.16
CA LEU A 28 14.32 7.86 -4.92
C LEU A 28 14.92 6.44 -4.97
N PRO A 29 15.27 5.86 -3.79
CA PRO A 29 15.86 4.53 -3.74
C PRO A 29 14.94 3.48 -4.36
N ARG A 30 15.38 2.88 -5.46
CA ARG A 30 14.73 1.71 -6.07
C ARG A 30 15.03 0.48 -5.21
N ILE A 31 13.98 -0.21 -4.79
CA ILE A 31 14.09 -1.43 -3.97
C ILE A 31 13.71 -2.70 -4.74
N GLY A 32 13.24 -2.58 -5.98
CA GLY A 32 12.97 -3.74 -6.81
C GLY A 32 12.21 -3.44 -8.10
N GLU A 33 11.78 -4.52 -8.74
CA GLU A 33 10.86 -4.51 -9.88
C GLU A 33 9.82 -5.62 -9.72
N PHE A 34 8.62 -5.40 -10.24
CA PHE A 34 7.61 -6.43 -10.34
C PHE A 34 6.83 -6.30 -11.65
N ARG A 35 7.06 -7.23 -12.58
CA ARG A 35 6.33 -7.29 -13.86
C ARG A 35 6.34 -5.94 -14.60
N GLY A 36 7.52 -5.35 -14.79
CA GLY A 36 7.68 -4.05 -15.44
C GLY A 36 7.31 -2.84 -14.57
N HIS A 37 6.93 -3.04 -13.30
CA HIS A 37 6.68 -1.94 -12.37
C HIS A 37 7.88 -1.72 -11.47
N THR A 38 8.34 -0.48 -11.37
CA THR A 38 9.42 -0.11 -10.45
C THR A 38 8.86 0.03 -9.04
N LEU A 39 9.55 -0.54 -8.06
CA LEU A 39 9.24 -0.35 -6.64
C LEU A 39 10.26 0.61 -6.03
N VAL A 40 9.79 1.73 -5.49
CA VAL A 40 10.63 2.74 -4.85
C VAL A 40 10.30 2.88 -3.37
N TRP A 41 11.31 3.13 -2.55
CA TRP A 41 11.18 3.33 -1.11
C TRP A 41 11.14 4.81 -0.75
N LEU A 42 10.19 5.17 0.10
CA LEU A 42 9.86 6.55 0.45
C LEU A 42 9.85 6.82 1.95
N LEU A 43 9.81 5.82 2.82
CA LEU A 43 9.76 6.08 4.27
C LEU A 43 11.04 6.81 4.70
N ASP A 44 10.87 7.82 5.55
CA ASP A 44 11.93 8.68 6.09
C ASP A 44 12.80 9.40 5.03
N GLN A 45 12.41 9.34 3.76
CA GLN A 45 12.98 10.18 2.71
C GLN A 45 12.40 11.60 2.82
N HIS A 46 13.25 12.60 2.54
CA HIS A 46 12.79 13.95 2.31
C HIS A 46 11.90 13.97 1.05
N LYS A 47 10.59 14.03 1.27
CA LYS A 47 9.61 14.10 0.19
C LYS A 47 9.46 15.55 -0.23
N SER A 48 9.89 15.86 -1.45
CA SER A 48 9.63 17.15 -2.06
C SER A 48 8.11 17.42 -2.10
N PRO A 49 7.69 18.70 -2.15
CA PRO A 49 6.28 19.06 -2.32
C PRO A 49 5.62 18.33 -3.50
N ALA A 50 6.32 18.22 -4.65
CA ALA A 50 5.84 17.53 -5.84
C ALA A 50 5.53 16.04 -5.61
N VAL A 51 6.34 15.33 -4.82
CA VAL A 51 6.07 13.92 -4.46
C VAL A 51 4.80 13.81 -3.61
N ARG A 52 4.60 14.74 -2.66
CA ARG A 52 3.41 14.74 -1.80
C ARG A 52 2.15 15.05 -2.59
N GLU A 53 2.21 16.05 -3.47
CA GLU A 53 1.11 16.41 -4.37
C GLU A 53 0.73 15.24 -5.27
N ALA A 54 1.70 14.52 -5.84
CA ALA A 54 1.43 13.34 -6.66
C ALA A 54 0.76 12.20 -5.87
N LEU A 55 1.18 11.95 -4.63
CA LEU A 55 0.54 10.96 -3.74
C LEU A 55 -0.91 11.35 -3.41
N MET A 56 -1.13 12.63 -3.06
CA MET A 56 -2.46 13.16 -2.75
C MET A 56 -3.39 13.11 -3.97
N ALA A 57 -2.90 13.51 -5.15
CA ALA A 57 -3.63 13.42 -6.41
C ALA A 57 -3.97 11.96 -6.76
N PHE A 58 -3.03 11.04 -6.55
CA PHE A 58 -3.26 9.61 -6.75
C PHE A 58 -4.37 9.06 -5.86
N TRP A 59 -4.38 9.37 -4.57
CA TRP A 59 -5.44 8.91 -3.68
C TRP A 59 -6.80 9.56 -3.97
N SER A 60 -6.82 10.86 -4.22
CA SER A 60 -8.05 11.62 -4.50
C SER A 60 -8.71 11.13 -5.79
N SER A 61 -7.95 10.99 -6.88
CA SER A 61 -8.46 10.53 -8.19
C SER A 61 -9.07 9.13 -8.17
N HIS A 62 -8.75 8.31 -7.16
CA HIS A 62 -9.27 6.96 -7.02
C HIS A 62 -10.18 6.79 -5.79
N GLY A 63 -10.57 7.88 -5.13
CA GLY A 63 -11.44 7.84 -3.93
C GLY A 63 -10.86 7.06 -2.76
N ALA A 64 -9.53 6.92 -2.68
CA ALA A 64 -8.86 6.14 -1.65
C ALA A 64 -8.81 6.89 -0.31
N ILE A 65 -8.69 8.21 -0.37
CA ILE A 65 -8.73 9.11 0.79
C ILE A 65 -9.48 10.37 0.34
N ALA A 66 -10.63 10.63 0.95
CA ALA A 66 -11.48 11.77 0.57
C ALA A 66 -11.02 13.09 1.21
N ASP A 67 -10.49 13.02 2.44
CA ASP A 67 -10.07 14.19 3.21
C ASP A 67 -8.64 14.61 2.87
N ALA A 68 -8.46 15.87 2.46
CA ALA A 68 -7.18 16.43 2.03
C ALA A 68 -6.16 16.49 3.19
N ALA A 69 -6.60 16.81 4.41
CA ALA A 69 -5.72 16.85 5.57
C ALA A 69 -5.19 15.45 5.92
N SER A 70 -6.08 14.45 5.90
CA SER A 70 -5.73 13.04 6.05
C SER A 70 -4.79 12.57 4.94
N ALA A 71 -5.03 12.95 3.69
CA ALA A 71 -4.16 12.61 2.57
C ALA A 71 -2.76 13.20 2.77
N TRP A 72 -2.66 14.49 3.09
CA TRP A 72 -1.39 15.15 3.38
C TRP A 72 -0.65 14.46 4.53
N ARG A 73 -1.31 14.21 5.67
CA ARG A 73 -0.71 13.51 6.82
C ARG A 73 -0.19 12.12 6.43
N ARG A 74 -0.94 11.37 5.62
CA ARG A 74 -0.52 10.03 5.17
C ARG A 74 0.67 10.03 4.23
N THR A 75 1.02 11.17 3.61
CA THR A 75 2.26 11.24 2.80
C THR A 75 3.53 11.00 3.64
N PHE A 76 3.49 11.22 4.96
CA PHE A 76 4.61 10.90 5.86
C PHE A 76 4.72 9.39 6.16
N GLU A 77 3.63 8.65 6.03
CA GLU A 77 3.54 7.22 6.33
C GLU A 77 3.90 6.35 5.11
N VAL A 78 4.14 6.93 3.93
CA VAL A 78 4.34 6.16 2.70
C VAL A 78 5.66 5.39 2.74
N GLY A 79 5.55 4.07 2.62
CA GLY A 79 6.66 3.13 2.56
C GLY A 79 7.11 2.87 1.12
N VAL A 80 6.36 2.05 0.39
CA VAL A 80 6.68 1.67 -1.00
C VAL A 80 5.69 2.31 -1.96
N VAL A 81 6.21 2.86 -3.06
CA VAL A 81 5.41 3.26 -4.23
C VAL A 81 5.73 2.34 -5.39
N ALA A 82 4.70 1.83 -6.06
CA ALA A 82 4.81 1.08 -7.30
C ALA A 82 4.50 2.02 -8.48
N LEU A 83 5.39 2.03 -9.47
CA LEU A 83 5.31 2.86 -10.67
C LEU A 83 5.16 1.98 -11.91
N ASP A 84 4.33 2.39 -12.87
CA ASP A 84 4.29 1.75 -14.19
C ASP A 84 5.47 2.17 -15.08
N PRO A 85 5.66 1.59 -16.28
CA PRO A 85 6.76 1.96 -17.18
C PRO A 85 6.77 3.43 -17.63
N ARG A 86 5.69 4.19 -17.39
CA ARG A 86 5.60 5.63 -17.69
C ARG A 86 5.90 6.49 -16.45
N GLY A 87 6.32 5.87 -15.34
CA GLY A 87 6.62 6.54 -14.07
C GLY A 87 5.38 6.92 -13.26
N GLN A 88 4.18 6.42 -13.63
CA GLN A 88 2.94 6.82 -12.94
C GLN A 88 2.67 5.93 -11.74
N ILE A 89 2.15 6.52 -10.65
CA ILE A 89 1.79 5.76 -9.45
C ILE A 89 0.66 4.78 -9.78
N VAL A 90 0.90 3.50 -9.47
CA VAL A 90 -0.11 2.45 -9.57
C VAL A 90 -0.50 1.86 -8.22
N GLY A 91 0.36 2.00 -7.22
CA GLY A 91 0.10 1.50 -5.88
C GLY A 91 0.99 2.15 -4.84
N VAL A 92 0.49 2.21 -3.62
CA VAL A 92 1.18 2.79 -2.47
C VAL A 92 0.97 1.88 -1.26
N THR A 93 2.04 1.61 -0.52
CA THR A 93 1.95 1.12 0.86
C THR A 93 2.19 2.26 1.83
N SER A 94 1.50 2.23 2.96
CA SER A 94 1.78 3.13 4.07
C SER A 94 1.89 2.34 5.36
N VAL A 95 2.70 2.83 6.28
CA VAL A 95 2.96 2.24 7.59
C VAL A 95 2.96 3.31 8.67
N TYR A 96 2.43 2.97 9.83
CA TYR A 96 2.46 3.81 11.02
C TYR A 96 2.63 2.91 12.25
N ILE A 97 3.14 3.46 13.34
CA ILE A 97 3.34 2.72 14.59
C ILE A 97 2.06 2.79 15.42
N ASP A 98 1.62 1.65 15.92
CA ASP A 98 0.56 1.55 16.93
C ASP A 98 0.73 0.24 17.73
N HIS A 99 0.00 0.10 18.83
CA HIS A 99 0.04 -1.10 19.66
C HIS A 99 -1.03 -2.09 19.25
N LEU A 100 -0.64 -3.35 19.14
CA LEU A 100 -1.57 -4.42 18.78
C LEU A 100 -2.31 -4.90 20.02
N ALA A 101 -3.64 -4.77 20.05
CA ALA A 101 -4.46 -5.12 21.22
C ALA A 101 -4.35 -6.58 21.69
N PHE A 102 -3.83 -7.49 20.84
CA PHE A 102 -3.67 -8.91 21.17
C PHE A 102 -2.53 -9.19 22.15
N ASP A 103 -1.42 -8.46 22.04
CA ASP A 103 -0.20 -8.69 22.85
C ASP A 103 0.38 -7.40 23.46
N GLY A 104 -0.21 -6.24 23.15
CA GLY A 104 0.22 -4.94 23.64
C GLY A 104 1.55 -4.46 23.09
N GLN A 105 2.13 -5.13 22.08
CA GLN A 105 3.43 -4.75 21.52
C GLN A 105 3.27 -3.73 20.38
N PRO A 106 4.28 -2.87 20.13
CA PRO A 106 4.26 -1.97 18.98
C PRO A 106 4.46 -2.74 17.66
N TYR A 107 3.66 -2.41 16.65
CA TYR A 107 3.77 -2.93 15.28
C TYR A 107 3.74 -1.81 14.26
N TRP A 108 4.34 -2.05 13.10
CA TRP A 108 4.07 -1.28 11.89
C TRP A 108 2.73 -1.71 11.31
N PHE A 109 1.71 -0.87 11.42
CA PHE A 109 0.41 -1.11 10.83
C PHE A 109 0.45 -0.82 9.33
N PHE A 110 0.41 -1.88 8.54
CA PHE A 110 0.52 -1.86 7.10
C PHE A 110 -0.83 -1.62 6.43
N ARG A 111 -0.83 -0.69 5.49
CA ARG A 111 -1.92 -0.43 4.55
C ARG A 111 -1.39 -0.48 3.14
N THR A 112 -2.26 -0.84 2.20
CA THR A 112 -1.92 -0.84 0.79
C THR A 112 -3.11 -0.40 -0.03
N PHE A 113 -2.84 0.39 -1.06
CA PHE A 113 -3.81 0.75 -2.07
C PHE A 113 -3.18 0.56 -3.45
N VAL A 114 -3.86 -0.18 -4.33
CA VAL A 114 -3.47 -0.36 -5.73
C VAL A 114 -4.65 0.07 -6.60
N ARG A 115 -4.39 0.96 -7.57
CA ARG A 115 -5.44 1.47 -8.46
C ARG A 115 -6.13 0.31 -9.19
N PRO A 116 -7.46 0.34 -9.37
CA PRO A 116 -8.21 -0.82 -9.87
C PRO A 116 -7.65 -1.46 -11.14
N ARG A 117 -7.27 -0.65 -12.14
CA ARG A 117 -6.73 -1.12 -13.43
C ARG A 117 -5.32 -1.74 -13.36
N SER A 118 -4.62 -1.58 -12.24
CA SER A 118 -3.26 -2.11 -12.03
C SER A 118 -3.20 -3.18 -10.95
N ARG A 119 -4.36 -3.73 -10.54
CA ARG A 119 -4.45 -4.86 -9.61
C ARG A 119 -4.06 -6.16 -10.28
N VAL A 120 -2.78 -6.27 -10.65
CA VAL A 120 -2.19 -7.50 -11.17
C VAL A 120 -1.89 -8.45 -10.01
N ILE A 121 -2.07 -9.75 -10.27
CA ILE A 121 -1.79 -10.80 -9.28
C ILE A 121 -0.32 -10.68 -8.83
N GLY A 122 -0.11 -10.62 -7.52
CA GLY A 122 1.23 -10.53 -6.91
C GLY A 122 1.73 -9.12 -6.62
N MET A 123 1.07 -8.06 -7.09
CA MET A 123 1.49 -6.68 -6.80
C MET A 123 1.54 -6.39 -5.30
N MET A 124 0.43 -6.63 -4.58
CA MET A 124 0.39 -6.42 -3.12
C MET A 124 1.45 -7.26 -2.39
N PRO A 125 1.61 -8.57 -2.66
CA PRO A 125 2.72 -9.35 -2.11
C PRO A 125 4.11 -8.75 -2.37
N ALA A 126 4.40 -8.31 -3.59
CA ALA A 126 5.70 -7.72 -3.92
C ALA A 126 5.96 -6.43 -3.13
N MET A 127 4.97 -5.55 -3.07
CA MET A 127 5.07 -4.31 -2.29
C MET A 127 5.19 -4.58 -0.79
N PHE A 128 4.45 -5.57 -0.27
CA PHE A 128 4.56 -6.00 1.14
C PHE A 128 5.96 -6.51 1.45
N GLN A 129 6.52 -7.40 0.61
CA GLN A 129 7.87 -7.93 0.85
C GLN A 129 8.92 -6.84 0.82
N GLY A 130 8.84 -5.89 -0.13
CA GLY A 130 9.73 -4.72 -0.15
C GLY A 130 9.59 -3.85 1.10
N THR A 131 8.35 -3.60 1.54
CA THR A 131 8.08 -2.84 2.77
C THR A 131 8.63 -3.55 4.00
N PHE A 132 8.38 -4.86 4.12
CA PHE A 132 8.84 -5.67 5.24
C PHE A 132 10.36 -5.77 5.30
N ALA A 133 11.02 -6.03 4.17
CA ALA A 133 12.47 -6.13 4.11
C ALA A 133 13.15 -4.81 4.51
N ARG A 134 12.66 -3.65 4.04
CA ARG A 134 13.21 -2.36 4.45
C ARG A 134 12.95 -2.04 5.91
N LEU A 135 11.74 -2.29 6.42
CA LEU A 135 11.47 -2.06 7.83
C LEU A 135 12.30 -2.96 8.75
N ALA A 136 12.46 -4.24 8.38
CA ALA A 136 13.28 -5.18 9.14
C ALA A 136 14.75 -4.74 9.15
N LEU A 137 15.28 -4.35 7.99
CA LEU A 137 16.67 -3.92 7.85
C LEU A 137 16.95 -2.61 8.62
N ASP A 138 16.07 -1.63 8.46
CA ASP A 138 16.33 -0.25 8.90
C ASP A 138 15.92 -0.01 10.37
N TYR A 139 14.99 -0.80 10.94
CA TYR A 139 14.42 -0.50 12.27
C TYR A 139 14.37 -1.68 13.25
N ALA A 140 14.50 -2.95 12.84
CA ALA A 140 14.27 -4.06 13.77
C ALA A 140 15.25 -4.13 14.95
N GLY A 141 16.44 -3.53 14.81
CA GLY A 141 17.46 -3.47 15.86
C GLY A 141 17.35 -2.26 16.78
N GLU A 142 16.45 -1.31 16.51
CA GLU A 142 16.37 -0.07 17.27
C GLU A 142 15.64 -0.27 18.61
N PRO A 143 16.10 0.34 19.72
CA PRO A 143 15.44 0.24 21.02
C PRO A 143 13.99 0.73 20.97
N GLY A 144 13.05 -0.13 21.38
CA GLY A 144 11.62 0.19 21.38
C GLY A 144 10.96 0.19 20.00
N ALA A 145 11.66 -0.27 18.96
CA ALA A 145 11.10 -0.39 17.63
C ALA A 145 9.95 -1.40 17.57
N PRO A 146 9.04 -1.25 16.60
CA PRO A 146 8.00 -2.23 16.37
C PRO A 146 8.57 -3.63 16.09
N VAL A 147 7.95 -4.67 16.65
CA VAL A 147 8.45 -6.06 16.57
C VAL A 147 8.17 -6.74 15.23
N GLY A 148 7.41 -6.09 14.35
CA GLY A 148 7.03 -6.60 13.04
C GLY A 148 5.97 -5.74 12.35
N ILE A 149 5.26 -6.34 11.40
CA ILE A 149 4.14 -5.73 10.70
C ILE A 149 2.82 -6.35 11.15
N ALA A 150 1.83 -5.50 11.40
CA ALA A 150 0.42 -5.88 11.54
C ALA A 150 -0.38 -5.38 10.34
N ALA A 151 -1.38 -6.13 9.88
CA ALA A 151 -2.28 -5.73 8.81
C ALA A 151 -3.74 -6.00 9.21
N VAL A 152 -4.61 -5.03 8.96
CA VAL A 152 -6.06 -5.15 9.15
C VAL A 152 -6.70 -5.26 7.77
N THR A 153 -7.40 -6.36 7.50
CA THR A 153 -8.03 -6.60 6.22
C THR A 153 -9.39 -5.91 6.16
N GLU A 154 -9.48 -4.84 5.36
CA GLU A 154 -10.75 -4.10 5.14
C GLU A 154 -11.48 -4.57 3.88
N ASN A 155 -10.84 -5.36 3.02
CA ASN A 155 -11.43 -5.84 1.77
C ASN A 155 -11.98 -7.26 1.94
N PRO A 156 -13.32 -7.45 1.93
CA PRO A 156 -13.92 -8.78 2.12
C PRO A 156 -13.48 -9.83 1.08
N LYS A 157 -13.00 -9.41 -0.10
CA LYS A 157 -12.47 -10.34 -1.12
C LYS A 157 -11.22 -11.09 -0.62
N LEU A 158 -10.50 -10.52 0.33
CA LEU A 158 -9.33 -11.13 0.95
C LEU A 158 -9.68 -12.06 2.13
N ASP A 159 -10.95 -12.10 2.55
CA ASP A 159 -11.41 -13.00 3.62
C ASP A 159 -11.73 -14.41 3.13
N THR A 160 -11.61 -14.65 1.82
CA THR A 160 -11.76 -15.97 1.21
C THR A 160 -10.56 -16.89 1.50
N PRO A 161 -10.71 -18.23 1.37
CA PRO A 161 -9.57 -19.14 1.47
C PRO A 161 -8.43 -18.81 0.49
N ALA A 162 -8.76 -18.29 -0.70
CA ALA A 162 -7.76 -17.85 -1.67
C ALA A 162 -7.02 -16.58 -1.20
N GLY A 163 -7.73 -15.59 -0.65
CA GLY A 163 -7.13 -14.41 -0.04
C GLY A 163 -6.19 -14.78 1.13
N ASN A 164 -6.63 -15.69 2.00
CA ASN A 164 -5.83 -16.17 3.14
C ASN A 164 -4.51 -16.80 2.70
N ARG A 165 -4.53 -17.60 1.61
CA ARG A 165 -3.31 -18.20 1.06
C ARG A 165 -2.30 -17.14 0.62
N ILE A 166 -2.75 -15.97 0.13
CA ILE A 166 -1.85 -14.87 -0.23
C ILE A 166 -1.14 -14.35 1.01
N TYR A 167 -1.88 -14.10 2.10
CA TYR A 167 -1.29 -13.62 3.35
C TYR A 167 -0.35 -14.64 3.99
N HIS A 168 -0.71 -15.92 4.03
CA HIS A 168 0.19 -16.96 4.51
C HIS A 168 1.47 -17.06 3.69
N ARG A 169 1.38 -16.93 2.35
CA ARG A 169 2.56 -16.98 1.48
C ARG A 169 3.54 -15.85 1.72
N ILE A 170 3.08 -14.68 2.18
CA ILE A 170 3.94 -13.57 2.56
C ILE A 170 4.36 -13.58 4.03
N GLY A 171 4.10 -14.70 4.74
CA GLY A 171 4.51 -14.92 6.12
C GLY A 171 3.55 -14.36 7.16
N LEU A 172 2.40 -13.81 6.77
CA LEU A 172 1.41 -13.33 7.72
C LEU A 172 0.68 -14.50 8.40
N ARG A 173 0.50 -14.37 9.72
CA ARG A 173 -0.29 -15.24 10.58
C ARG A 173 -1.56 -14.52 11.00
N LEU A 174 -2.70 -15.20 10.92
CA LEU A 174 -3.97 -14.68 11.42
C LEU A 174 -3.96 -14.73 12.94
N LEU A 175 -4.32 -13.62 13.59
CA LEU A 175 -4.49 -13.56 15.04
C LEU A 175 -5.95 -13.68 15.46
N GLY A 176 -6.87 -13.17 14.65
CA GLY A 176 -8.29 -13.15 14.94
C GLY A 176 -8.97 -11.96 14.26
N THR A 177 -10.00 -11.42 14.91
CA THR A 177 -10.74 -10.24 14.47
C THR A 177 -10.68 -9.14 15.52
N ASN A 178 -10.61 -7.88 15.08
CA ASN A 178 -10.72 -6.73 15.98
C ASN A 178 -12.20 -6.46 16.36
N PRO A 179 -12.50 -5.49 17.25
CA PRO A 179 -13.88 -5.16 17.63
C PRO A 179 -14.80 -4.72 16.49
N ARG A 180 -14.25 -4.35 15.33
CA ARG A 180 -15.01 -4.04 14.11
C ARG A 180 -15.29 -5.28 13.25
N GLY A 181 -14.94 -6.48 13.72
CA GLY A 181 -15.06 -7.74 12.97
C GLY A 181 -14.02 -7.92 11.86
N LEU A 182 -13.03 -7.03 11.73
CA LEU A 182 -12.03 -7.09 10.68
C LEU A 182 -10.88 -8.01 11.08
N ARG A 183 -10.39 -8.80 10.13
CA ARG A 183 -9.31 -9.76 10.39
C ARG A 183 -7.98 -9.06 10.58
N VAL A 184 -7.26 -9.51 11.59
CA VAL A 184 -5.96 -8.97 11.99
C VAL A 184 -4.89 -10.02 11.77
N TRP A 185 -3.86 -9.62 11.04
CA TRP A 185 -2.73 -10.44 10.66
C TRP A 185 -1.44 -9.83 11.17
N ARG A 186 -0.44 -10.65 11.46
CA ARG A 186 0.92 -10.17 11.77
C ARG A 186 2.01 -11.00 11.13
N ARG A 187 3.20 -10.41 11.01
CA ARG A 187 4.47 -11.09 10.73
C ARG A 187 5.56 -10.42 11.56
N LEU A 188 6.33 -11.20 12.30
CA LEU A 188 7.41 -10.67 13.15
C LEU A 188 8.67 -10.46 12.31
N PHE A 189 9.51 -9.50 12.70
CA PHE A 189 10.84 -9.35 12.08
C PHE A 189 11.76 -10.52 12.40
N ALA A 190 11.60 -11.16 13.56
CA ALA A 190 12.31 -12.40 13.90
C ALA A 190 11.96 -13.58 12.96
N ASP A 191 10.84 -13.51 12.22
CA ASP A 191 10.49 -14.50 11.20
C ASP A 191 11.19 -14.24 9.85
N ALA A 192 11.97 -13.16 9.74
CA ALA A 192 12.85 -12.94 8.60
C ALA A 192 14.05 -13.88 8.76
N SER A 193 14.08 -14.98 8.01
CA SER A 193 15.33 -15.75 7.89
C SER A 193 16.44 -14.84 7.33
N PRO A 194 17.67 -14.95 7.85
CA PRO A 194 18.84 -14.27 7.28
C PRO A 194 19.13 -14.73 5.85
#